data_AF-A0AA40C159-F1
#
_entry.id   AF-A0AA40C159-F1
#
_cell.length_a   1.000
_cell.length_b   1.000
_cell.length_c   1.000
_cell.angle_alpha   90.00
_cell.angle_beta   90.00
_cell.angle_gamma   90.00
#
_symmetry.space_group_name_H-M   'P 1'
#
loop_
_entity.id
_entity.type
_entity.pdbx_description
1 polymer ?
#
loop_
_entity_poly.entity_id
_entity_poly.type
_entity_poly.pdbx_seq_one_letter_code
_entity_poly.pdbx_strand_id
1 'polypeptide(L)'
;MYFWGKGLAAKALAAWQKKGRKAATYAEVTAESKEVAVAEKTAEVAPETTALDATIAWTQLLLCVSLQTLENGAYLSSKGVLGWSPATQGKAFKWSARFWAAYTGIELGRLAVEGLSTSKAAKARTAEETADWRRKFARNLAWAPLTVHWSSEKGLVGDLTVGLLGSIPGIIQIRELWASTAGEA
;
A
#
# COMPACT_ATOMS: atom_id res chain seq x y z
N MET A 1 1.58 11.48 4.48
CA MET A 1 2.01 10.14 4.07
C MET A 1 2.17 9.20 5.28
N TYR A 2 1.12 8.94 6.08
CA TYR A 2 1.25 8.17 7.34
C TYR A 2 0.04 7.27 7.65
N PHE A 3 -0.58 6.65 6.63
CA PHE A 3 -1.77 5.81 6.84
C PHE A 3 -1.55 4.30 6.70
N TRP A 4 -0.43 3.87 6.12
CA TRP A 4 -0.17 2.44 5.91
C TRP A 4 0.33 1.71 7.17
N GLY A 5 1.14 2.37 8.01
CA GLY A 5 1.67 1.77 9.25
C GLY A 5 0.61 1.49 10.31
N LYS A 6 -0.39 2.36 10.44
CA LYS A 6 -1.49 2.19 11.42
C LYS A 6 -2.34 0.96 11.08
N GLY A 7 -2.63 0.74 9.80
CA GLY A 7 -3.40 -0.42 9.35
C GLY A 7 -2.68 -1.75 9.56
N LEU A 8 -1.36 -1.80 9.32
CA LEU A 8 -0.56 -3.00 9.56
C LEU A 8 -0.39 -3.31 11.06
N ALA A 9 -0.11 -2.28 11.87
CA ALA A 9 0.00 -2.44 13.32
C ALA A 9 -1.33 -2.88 13.96
N ALA A 10 -2.45 -2.30 13.54
CA ALA A 10 -3.78 -2.69 14.01
C ALA A 10 -4.13 -4.14 13.60
N LYS A 11 -3.81 -4.55 12.37
CA LYS A 11 -4.01 -5.93 11.90
C LYS A 11 -3.13 -6.94 12.64
N ALA A 12 -1.87 -6.59 12.92
CA ALA A 12 -0.96 -7.42 13.70
C ALA A 12 -1.40 -7.53 15.17
N LEU A 13 -1.84 -6.43 15.78
CA LEU A 13 -2.36 -6.40 17.16
C LEU A 13 -3.66 -7.21 17.28
N ALA A 14 -4.56 -7.08 16.30
CA ALA A 14 -5.79 -7.87 16.24
C ALA A 14 -5.50 -9.38 16.06
N ALA A 15 -4.50 -9.75 15.23
CA ALA A 15 -4.07 -11.13 15.08
C ALA A 15 -3.45 -11.71 16.37
N TRP A 16 -2.67 -10.90 17.10
CA TRP A 16 -2.07 -11.27 18.38
C TRP A 16 -3.12 -11.42 19.49
N GLN A 17 -4.07 -10.48 19.59
CA GLN A 17 -5.21 -10.57 20.50
C GLN A 17 -6.10 -11.79 20.18
N LYS A 18 -6.28 -12.12 18.89
CA LYS A 18 -7.03 -13.31 18.44
C LYS A 18 -6.30 -14.61 18.79
N LYS A 19 -4.96 -14.62 18.80
CA LYS A 19 -4.14 -15.76 19.23
C LYS A 19 -4.21 -15.97 20.75
N GLY A 20 -4.17 -14.89 21.53
CA GLY A 20 -4.36 -14.93 22.99
C GLY A 20 -5.77 -15.34 23.41
N ARG A 21 -6.79 -14.85 22.70
CA ARG A 21 -8.20 -15.24 22.92
C ARG A 21 -8.44 -16.71 22.55
N LYS A 22 -7.87 -17.21 21.43
CA LYS A 22 -7.93 -18.64 21.08
C LYS A 22 -7.35 -19.54 22.17
N ALA A 23 -6.23 -19.18 22.80
CA ALA A 23 -5.64 -19.99 23.88
C ALA A 23 -6.55 -20.10 25.11
N ALA A 24 -7.31 -19.04 25.44
CA ALA A 24 -8.31 -19.06 26.51
C ALA A 24 -9.56 -19.87 26.11
N THR A 25 -10.00 -19.76 24.85
CA THR A 25 -11.19 -20.48 24.33
C THR A 25 -10.93 -21.98 24.12
N TYR A 26 -9.70 -22.42 23.85
CA TYR A 26 -9.35 -23.86 23.74
C TYR A 26 -9.58 -24.64 25.05
N ALA A 27 -9.55 -23.99 26.21
CA ALA A 27 -9.87 -24.61 27.50
C ALA A 27 -11.38 -24.78 27.71
N GLU A 28 -12.20 -23.97 27.05
CA GLU A 28 -13.66 -23.92 27.20
C GLU A 28 -14.38 -24.77 26.11
N VAL A 29 -13.82 -24.84 24.90
CA VAL A 29 -14.37 -25.50 23.69
C VAL A 29 -14.39 -27.03 23.75
N THR A 30 -13.63 -27.67 24.65
CA THR A 30 -13.70 -29.13 24.81
C THR A 30 -15.11 -29.62 25.17
N ALA A 31 -15.92 -28.79 25.83
CA ALA A 31 -17.28 -29.13 26.27
C ALA A 31 -18.38 -28.88 25.20
N GLU A 32 -18.17 -27.95 24.27
CA GLU A 32 -19.16 -27.54 23.24
C GLU A 32 -18.93 -28.24 21.88
N SER A 33 -18.01 -29.21 21.85
CA SER A 33 -17.55 -29.93 20.66
C SER A 33 -18.59 -30.85 19.99
N LYS A 34 -19.77 -31.04 20.60
CA LYS A 34 -20.81 -31.93 20.06
C LYS A 34 -21.93 -31.23 19.29
N GLU A 35 -22.18 -29.93 19.48
CA GLU A 35 -23.32 -29.25 18.83
C GLU A 35 -22.94 -28.44 17.57
N VAL A 36 -21.68 -28.00 17.44
CA VAL A 36 -21.25 -27.10 16.34
C VAL A 36 -20.99 -27.83 15.01
N ALA A 37 -20.93 -29.15 15.00
CA ALA A 37 -20.72 -29.95 13.77
C ALA A 37 -21.81 -29.73 12.69
N VAL A 38 -22.98 -29.20 13.07
CA VAL A 38 -24.06 -28.87 12.12
C VAL A 38 -23.91 -27.44 11.54
N ALA A 39 -23.17 -26.55 12.19
CA ALA A 39 -22.93 -25.17 11.73
C ALA A 39 -21.71 -25.03 10.79
N GLU A 40 -20.97 -26.12 10.56
CA GLU A 40 -19.73 -26.18 9.77
C GLU A 40 -19.91 -25.79 8.28
N LYS A 41 -21.14 -25.61 7.80
CA LYS A 41 -21.40 -25.31 6.38
C LYS A 41 -21.43 -23.82 6.01
N THR A 42 -21.27 -22.91 6.97
CA THR A 42 -21.33 -21.45 6.71
C THR A 42 -20.12 -20.71 7.30
N ALA A 43 -18.92 -21.29 7.18
CA ALA A 43 -17.69 -20.57 7.48
C ALA A 43 -17.21 -19.82 6.22
N GLU A 44 -17.35 -18.49 6.29
CA GLU A 44 -16.75 -17.50 5.40
C GLU A 44 -15.28 -17.85 5.08
N VAL A 45 -15.02 -18.24 3.83
CA VAL A 45 -13.69 -18.58 3.34
C VAL A 45 -12.86 -17.29 3.31
N ALA A 46 -12.01 -17.10 4.31
CA ALA A 46 -10.98 -16.06 4.28
C ALA A 46 -10.13 -16.26 3.01
N PRO A 47 -9.84 -15.20 2.23
CA PRO A 47 -9.06 -15.34 1.01
C PRO A 47 -7.69 -15.94 1.34
N GLU A 48 -7.34 -17.05 0.70
CA GLU A 48 -6.03 -17.66 0.86
C GLU A 48 -4.97 -16.75 0.23
N THR A 49 -4.17 -16.10 1.06
CA THR A 49 -3.01 -15.30 0.61
C THR A 49 -2.01 -16.23 -0.06
N THR A 50 -1.73 -16.02 -1.35
CA THR A 50 -0.77 -16.88 -2.07
C THR A 50 0.67 -16.53 -1.70
N ALA A 51 1.61 -17.45 -1.96
CA ALA A 51 3.04 -17.16 -1.81
C ALA A 51 3.47 -15.95 -2.67
N LEU A 52 2.87 -15.79 -3.86
CA LEU A 52 3.12 -14.65 -4.74
C LEU A 52 2.66 -13.33 -4.12
N ASP A 53 1.47 -13.29 -3.51
CA ASP A 53 0.96 -12.10 -2.83
C ASP A 53 1.88 -11.69 -1.67
N ALA A 54 2.35 -12.68 -0.91
CA ALA A 54 3.32 -12.46 0.15
C ALA A 54 4.65 -11.91 -0.39
N THR A 55 5.17 -12.47 -1.48
CA THR A 55 6.41 -11.99 -2.13
C THR A 55 6.27 -10.56 -2.62
N ILE A 56 5.16 -10.20 -3.26
CA ILE A 56 4.88 -8.83 -3.72
C ILE A 56 4.85 -7.88 -2.52
N ALA A 57 4.11 -8.23 -1.46
CA ALA A 57 4.01 -7.40 -0.27
C ALA A 57 5.37 -7.17 0.43
N TRP A 58 6.19 -8.23 0.57
CA TRP A 58 7.53 -8.11 1.14
C TRP A 58 8.47 -7.28 0.26
N THR A 59 8.38 -7.46 -1.06
CA THR A 59 9.17 -6.67 -2.02
C THR A 59 8.83 -5.19 -1.89
N GLN A 60 7.54 -4.85 -1.88
CA GLN A 60 7.06 -3.49 -1.71
C GLN A 60 7.47 -2.88 -0.38
N LEU A 61 7.41 -3.65 0.71
CA LEU A 61 7.87 -3.21 2.02
C LEU A 61 9.37 -2.87 1.99
N LEU A 62 10.20 -3.73 1.40
CA LEU A 62 11.64 -3.50 1.28
C LEU A 62 11.97 -2.27 0.43
N LEU A 63 11.22 -2.06 -0.66
CA LEU A 63 11.32 -0.86 -1.49
C LEU A 63 10.99 0.40 -0.68
N CYS A 64 9.90 0.39 0.09
CA CYS A 64 9.51 1.51 0.94
C CYS A 64 10.56 1.78 2.04
N VAL A 65 11.07 0.75 2.71
CA VAL A 65 12.11 0.93 3.74
C VAL A 65 13.35 1.56 3.12
N SER A 66 13.80 1.04 1.98
CA SER A 66 14.98 1.56 1.28
C SER A 66 14.78 3.02 0.82
N LEU A 67 13.61 3.33 0.28
CA LEU A 67 13.21 4.69 -0.09
C LEU A 67 13.27 5.63 1.12
N GLN A 68 12.55 5.30 2.21
CA GLN A 68 12.46 6.17 3.38
C GLN A 68 13.82 6.36 4.06
N THR A 69 14.66 5.32 4.12
CA THR A 69 16.00 5.43 4.72
C THR A 69 16.88 6.39 3.92
N LEU A 70 16.90 6.27 2.59
CA LEU A 70 17.71 7.14 1.75
C LEU A 70 17.19 8.58 1.73
N GLU A 71 15.88 8.77 1.60
CA GLU A 71 15.25 10.09 1.57
C GLU A 71 15.43 10.81 2.90
N ASN A 72 15.14 10.15 4.02
CA ASN A 72 15.32 10.75 5.34
C ASN A 72 16.80 11.02 5.64
N GLY A 73 17.70 10.12 5.25
CA GLY A 73 19.14 10.34 5.40
C GLY A 73 19.63 11.55 4.61
N ALA A 74 19.20 11.68 3.34
CA ALA A 74 19.54 12.83 2.50
C ALA A 74 18.94 14.13 3.07
N TYR A 75 17.69 14.09 3.54
CA TYR A 75 17.03 15.22 4.17
C TYR A 75 17.76 15.67 5.45
N LEU A 76 18.04 14.74 6.38
CA LEU A 76 18.78 15.05 7.61
C LEU A 76 20.18 15.58 7.30
N SER A 77 20.86 15.01 6.31
CA SER A 77 22.14 15.53 5.85
C SER A 77 22.04 16.95 5.28
N SER A 78 20.97 17.28 4.54
CA SER A 78 20.73 18.63 4.03
C SER A 78 20.50 19.67 5.15
N LYS A 79 20.13 19.20 6.35
CA LYS A 79 19.99 19.99 7.58
C LYS A 79 21.25 19.98 8.45
N GLY A 80 22.35 19.40 7.97
CA GLY A 80 23.63 19.36 8.68
C GLY A 80 23.76 18.27 9.75
N VAL A 81 22.80 17.35 9.86
CA VAL A 81 22.78 16.33 10.92
C VAL A 81 23.73 15.16 10.63
N LEU A 82 23.78 14.68 9.37
CA LEU A 82 24.54 13.48 8.98
C LEU A 82 25.82 13.76 8.18
N GLY A 83 26.07 15.01 7.79
CA GLY A 83 27.32 15.44 7.17
C GLY A 83 27.66 14.85 5.79
N TRP A 84 26.69 14.27 5.06
CA TRP A 84 26.95 13.78 3.70
C TRP A 84 27.19 14.94 2.73
N SER A 85 28.09 14.72 1.77
CA SER A 85 28.34 15.68 0.70
C SER A 85 27.10 15.88 -0.18
N PRO A 86 26.95 17.05 -0.86
CA PRO A 86 25.83 17.29 -1.78
C PRO A 86 25.70 16.21 -2.87
N ALA A 87 26.82 15.67 -3.35
CA ALA A 87 26.82 14.58 -4.33
C ALA A 87 26.21 13.29 -3.77
N THR A 88 26.49 12.94 -2.51
CA THR A 88 25.91 11.78 -1.84
C THR A 88 24.43 11.99 -1.56
N GLN A 89 24.02 13.18 -1.13
CA GLN A 89 22.60 13.54 -0.94
C GLN A 89 21.83 13.39 -2.26
N GLY A 90 22.35 13.93 -3.37
CA GLY A 90 21.74 13.79 -4.69
C GLY A 90 21.65 12.33 -5.15
N LYS A 91 22.67 11.50 -4.89
CA LYS A 91 22.62 10.06 -5.18
C LYS A 91 21.55 9.36 -4.35
N ALA A 92 21.41 9.70 -3.06
CA ALA A 92 20.41 9.13 -2.17
C ALA A 92 18.98 9.47 -2.63
N PHE A 93 18.69 10.73 -2.98
CA PHE A 93 17.39 11.11 -3.55
C PHE A 93 17.11 10.42 -4.89
N LYS A 94 18.11 10.27 -5.77
CA LYS A 94 17.93 9.55 -7.05
C LYS A 94 17.59 8.07 -6.82
N TRP A 95 18.29 7.39 -5.92
CA TRP A 95 18.02 5.98 -5.63
C TRP A 95 16.70 5.78 -4.88
N SER A 96 16.31 6.68 -3.98
CA SER A 96 14.99 6.62 -3.35
C SER A 96 13.88 6.76 -4.40
N ALA A 97 14.00 7.68 -5.35
CA ALA A 97 13.07 7.82 -6.47
C ALA A 97 12.99 6.56 -7.35
N ARG A 98 14.10 5.83 -7.55
CA ARG A 98 14.10 4.54 -8.27
C ARG A 98 13.34 3.46 -7.51
N PHE A 99 13.50 3.37 -6.20
CA PHE A 99 12.71 2.44 -5.38
C PHE A 99 11.22 2.80 -5.41
N TRP A 100 10.90 4.09 -5.42
CA TRP A 100 9.53 4.54 -5.62
C TRP A 100 8.98 4.13 -6.99
N ALA A 101 9.74 4.34 -8.06
CA ALA A 101 9.35 3.93 -9.41
C ALA A 101 9.11 2.42 -9.51
N ALA A 102 9.98 1.60 -8.90
CA ALA A 102 9.81 0.16 -8.82
C ALA A 102 8.52 -0.22 -8.07
N TYR A 103 8.26 0.40 -6.92
CA TYR A 103 7.02 0.18 -6.16
C TYR A 103 5.78 0.53 -6.99
N THR A 104 5.78 1.69 -7.64
CA THR A 104 4.66 2.15 -8.47
C THR A 104 4.44 1.24 -9.67
N GLY A 105 5.52 0.74 -10.29
CA GLY A 105 5.44 -0.25 -11.37
C GLY A 105 4.79 -1.56 -10.91
N ILE A 106 5.17 -2.06 -9.73
CA ILE A 106 4.55 -3.26 -9.14
C ILE A 106 3.05 -3.02 -8.87
N GLU A 107 2.68 -1.88 -8.27
CA GLU A 107 1.25 -1.57 -8.03
C GLU A 107 0.45 -1.44 -9.33
N LEU A 108 1.00 -0.78 -10.36
CA LEU A 108 0.32 -0.69 -11.66
C LEU A 108 0.16 -2.06 -12.30
N GLY A 109 1.19 -2.92 -12.25
CA GLY A 109 1.11 -4.29 -12.75
C GLY A 109 0.04 -5.09 -12.01
N ARG A 110 0.03 -5.05 -10.68
CA ARG A 110 -0.96 -5.73 -9.84
C ARG A 110 -2.38 -5.26 -10.17
N LEU A 111 -2.60 -3.94 -10.25
CA LEU A 111 -3.90 -3.35 -10.57
C LEU A 111 -4.34 -3.64 -12.02
N ALA A 112 -3.41 -3.70 -12.97
CA ALA A 112 -3.71 -4.05 -14.36
C ALA A 112 -4.15 -5.51 -14.49
N VAL A 113 -3.43 -6.44 -13.85
CA VAL A 113 -3.84 -7.87 -13.79
C VAL A 113 -5.19 -8.01 -13.11
N GLU A 114 -5.41 -7.29 -12.01
CA GLU A 114 -6.70 -7.22 -11.32
C GLU A 114 -7.82 -6.68 -12.23
N GLY A 115 -7.54 -5.68 -13.07
CA GLY A 115 -8.49 -5.08 -14.01
C GLY A 115 -8.81 -5.97 -15.22
N LEU A 116 -7.84 -6.78 -15.67
CA LEU A 116 -7.99 -7.72 -16.78
C LEU A 116 -8.53 -9.09 -16.35
N SER A 117 -8.63 -9.36 -15.04
CA SER A 117 -9.14 -10.62 -14.52
C SER A 117 -10.57 -10.88 -14.98
N THR A 118 -10.77 -12.01 -15.65
CA THR A 118 -12.11 -12.47 -16.08
C THR A 118 -12.78 -13.37 -15.05
N SER A 119 -12.20 -13.48 -13.84
CA SER A 119 -12.71 -14.33 -12.76
C SER A 119 -14.13 -13.94 -12.35
N LYS A 120 -14.89 -14.91 -11.82
CA LYS A 120 -16.27 -14.68 -11.35
C LYS A 120 -16.30 -13.60 -10.25
N ALA A 121 -15.30 -13.59 -9.37
CA ALA A 121 -15.14 -12.56 -8.34
C ALA A 121 -14.87 -11.16 -8.95
N ALA A 122 -14.02 -11.05 -9.97
CA ALA A 122 -13.77 -9.78 -10.64
C ALA A 122 -15.01 -9.24 -11.38
N LYS A 123 -15.83 -10.13 -11.96
CA LYS A 123 -17.11 -9.77 -12.61
C LYS A 123 -18.22 -9.42 -11.61
N ALA A 124 -18.12 -9.88 -10.37
CA ALA A 124 -19.07 -9.60 -9.30
C ALA A 124 -18.68 -8.37 -8.45
N ARG A 125 -17.67 -7.58 -8.87
CA ARG A 125 -17.30 -6.35 -8.17
C ARG A 125 -18.50 -5.41 -8.06
N THR A 126 -18.71 -4.93 -6.84
CA THR A 126 -19.64 -3.84 -6.57
C THR A 126 -19.20 -2.56 -7.28
N ALA A 127 -20.13 -1.62 -7.41
CA ALA A 127 -19.83 -0.28 -7.95
C ALA A 127 -18.75 0.42 -7.11
N GLU A 128 -18.76 0.22 -5.79
CA GLU A 128 -17.80 0.78 -4.85
C GLU A 128 -16.40 0.21 -5.04
N GLU A 129 -16.25 -1.12 -5.11
CA GLU A 129 -14.98 -1.79 -5.38
C GLU A 129 -14.40 -1.38 -6.74
N THR A 130 -15.25 -1.23 -7.75
CA THR A 130 -14.85 -0.75 -9.07
C THR A 130 -14.35 0.69 -9.02
N ALA A 131 -15.05 1.56 -8.28
CA ALA A 131 -14.65 2.95 -8.10
C ALA A 131 -13.32 3.05 -7.33
N ASP A 132 -13.12 2.21 -6.32
CA ASP A 132 -11.89 2.15 -5.54
C ASP A 132 -10.70 1.68 -6.38
N TRP A 133 -10.88 0.60 -7.15
CA TRP A 133 -9.87 0.15 -8.10
C TRP A 133 -9.49 1.25 -9.11
N ARG A 134 -10.49 1.95 -9.69
CA ARG A 134 -10.24 3.06 -10.62
C ARG A 134 -9.43 4.19 -9.98
N ARG A 135 -9.75 4.56 -8.73
CA ARG A 135 -8.99 5.58 -7.98
C ARG A 135 -7.56 5.15 -7.74
N LYS A 136 -7.34 3.91 -7.27
CA LYS A 136 -5.99 3.35 -7.05
C LYS A 136 -5.18 3.31 -8.35
N PHE A 137 -5.80 2.91 -9.45
CA PHE A 137 -5.15 2.86 -10.75
C PHE A 137 -4.79 4.27 -11.25
N ALA A 138 -5.74 5.21 -11.24
CA ALA A 138 -5.51 6.59 -11.67
C ALA A 138 -4.42 7.28 -10.83
N ARG A 139 -4.40 7.04 -9.51
CA ARG A 139 -3.37 7.57 -8.61
C ARG A 139 -1.98 7.07 -8.99
N ASN A 140 -1.81 5.77 -9.17
CA ASN A 140 -0.51 5.19 -9.52
C ASN A 140 -0.09 5.58 -10.96
N LEU A 141 -1.05 5.71 -11.87
CA LEU A 141 -0.78 6.13 -13.24
C LEU A 141 -0.31 7.58 -13.30
N ALA A 142 -0.85 8.46 -12.45
CA ALA A 142 -0.37 9.82 -12.30
C ALA A 142 1.04 9.89 -11.68
N TRP A 143 1.34 9.01 -10.71
CA TRP A 143 2.66 8.95 -10.08
C TRP A 143 3.74 8.37 -10.99
N ALA A 144 3.43 7.38 -11.83
CA ALA A 144 4.42 6.67 -12.64
C ALA A 144 5.36 7.56 -13.47
N PRO A 145 4.88 8.51 -14.29
CA PRO A 145 5.77 9.42 -15.00
C PRO A 145 6.61 10.30 -14.07
N LEU A 146 6.11 10.66 -12.89
CA LEU A 146 6.83 11.48 -11.91
C LEU A 146 7.96 10.72 -11.22
N THR A 147 7.69 9.48 -10.80
CA THR A 147 8.71 8.64 -10.18
C THR A 147 9.84 8.34 -11.15
N VAL A 148 9.53 8.13 -12.44
CA VAL A 148 10.54 7.98 -13.49
C VAL A 148 11.27 9.31 -13.73
N HIS A 149 10.58 10.45 -13.80
CA HIS A 149 11.20 11.78 -13.92
C HIS A 149 12.24 12.00 -12.82
N TRP A 150 11.90 11.78 -11.54
CA TRP A 150 12.81 11.98 -10.39
C TRP A 150 13.90 10.91 -10.29
N SER A 151 13.71 9.74 -10.90
CA SER A 151 14.73 8.68 -10.96
C SER A 151 15.84 8.95 -11.99
N SER A 152 15.59 9.88 -12.91
CA SER A 152 16.49 10.24 -14.02
C SER A 152 17.48 11.32 -13.63
N GLU A 153 18.58 11.46 -14.39
CA GLU A 153 19.60 12.47 -14.06
C GLU A 153 19.24 13.89 -14.49
N LYS A 154 18.42 14.03 -15.54
CA LYS A 154 18.09 15.33 -16.14
C LYS A 154 16.62 15.74 -15.92
N GLY A 155 15.79 14.88 -15.34
CA GLY A 155 14.34 15.01 -15.43
C GLY A 155 13.84 14.69 -16.85
N LEU A 156 12.58 14.31 -16.97
CA LEU A 156 11.96 13.93 -18.25
C LEU A 156 10.82 14.82 -18.71
N VAL A 157 10.26 15.62 -17.80
CA VAL A 157 9.05 16.44 -18.03
C VAL A 157 9.24 17.79 -17.36
N GLY A 158 8.56 18.83 -17.86
CA GLY A 158 8.65 20.18 -17.28
C GLY A 158 7.83 20.33 -15.99
N ASP A 159 8.11 21.40 -15.23
CA ASP A 159 7.52 21.68 -13.92
C ASP A 159 5.98 21.77 -13.95
N LEU A 160 5.40 22.28 -15.04
CA LEU A 160 3.94 22.32 -15.21
C LEU A 160 3.36 20.89 -15.25
N THR A 161 3.99 19.99 -15.99
CA THR A 161 3.59 18.58 -16.06
C THR A 161 3.77 17.90 -14.70
N VAL A 162 4.85 18.22 -13.98
CA VAL A 162 5.07 17.76 -12.60
C VAL A 162 3.90 18.18 -11.70
N GLY A 163 3.54 19.47 -11.73
CA GLY A 163 2.43 20.02 -10.94
C GLY A 163 1.08 19.41 -11.30
N LEU A 164 0.77 19.27 -12.58
CA LEU A 164 -0.49 18.69 -13.06
C LEU A 164 -0.66 17.23 -12.61
N LEU A 165 0.37 16.41 -12.85
CA LEU A 165 0.34 14.99 -12.46
C LEU A 165 0.34 14.82 -10.94
N GLY A 166 1.08 15.66 -10.20
CA GLY A 166 1.11 15.65 -8.75
C GLY A 166 -0.20 16.10 -8.11
N SER A 167 -1.00 16.92 -8.81
CA SER A 167 -2.30 17.40 -8.32
C SER A 167 -3.36 16.30 -8.34
N ILE A 168 -3.33 15.37 -9.29
CA ILE A 168 -4.29 14.25 -9.40
C ILE A 168 -4.36 13.42 -8.10
N PRO A 169 -3.26 12.80 -7.61
CA PRO A 169 -3.30 12.01 -6.38
C PRO A 169 -3.65 12.86 -5.15
N GLY A 170 -3.28 14.15 -5.14
CA GLY A 170 -3.65 15.11 -4.09
C GLY A 170 -5.16 15.34 -4.03
N ILE A 171 -5.80 15.64 -5.17
CA ILE A 171 -7.26 15.84 -5.26
C ILE A 171 -8.01 14.56 -4.85
N ILE A 172 -7.57 13.39 -5.35
CA ILE A 172 -8.19 12.11 -4.96
C ILE A 172 -8.10 11.93 -3.44
N GLN A 173 -6.93 12.18 -2.84
CA GLN A 173 -6.73 12.06 -1.40
C GLN A 173 -7.61 13.04 -0.59
N ILE A 174 -7.71 14.29 -1.02
CA ILE A 174 -8.55 15.29 -0.34
C ILE A 174 -10.01 14.84 -0.34
N ARG A 175 -10.52 14.36 -1.48
CA ARG A 175 -11.90 13.89 -1.61
C ARG A 175 -12.17 12.67 -0.73
N GLU A 176 -11.25 11.71 -0.69
CA GLU A 176 -11.35 10.52 0.16
C GLU A 176 -11.36 10.88 1.64
N LEU A 177 -10.42 11.74 2.08
CA LEU A 177 -10.35 12.19 3.47
C LEU A 177 -11.63 12.93 3.88
N TRP A 178 -12.13 13.84 3.04
CA TRP A 178 -13.37 14.56 3.32
C TRP A 178 -14.56 13.61 3.46
N ALA A 179 -14.72 12.68 2.51
CA ALA A 179 -15.81 11.70 2.56
C ALA A 179 -15.74 10.84 3.83
N SER A 180 -14.53 10.45 4.25
CA SER A 180 -14.35 9.66 5.48
C SER A 180 -14.69 10.43 6.76
N THR A 181 -14.48 11.74 6.79
CA THR A 181 -14.78 12.57 7.98
C THR A 181 -16.21 13.11 8.00
N ALA A 182 -16.84 13.29 6.85
CA ALA A 182 -18.19 13.87 6.75
C ALA A 182 -19.32 12.84 6.96
N GLY A 183 -19.03 11.55 6.87
CA GLY A 183 -20.00 10.47 7.10
C GLY A 183 -20.15 10.02 8.56
N GLU A 184 -19.36 10.57 9.49
CA GLU A 184 -19.43 10.29 10.94
C GLU A 184 -20.25 11.34 11.73
N ALA A 185 -21.15 12.08 11.06
CA ALA A 185 -22.00 13.11 11.68
C ALA A 185 -23.49 12.73 11.67
#